data_AF-A0A239L0Q5-F1
#
_entry.id   AF-A0A239L0Q5-F1
#
_cell.length_a   1.000
_cell.length_b   1.000
_cell.length_c   1.000
_cell.angle_alpha   90.00
_cell.angle_beta   90.00
_cell.angle_gamma   90.00
#
_symmetry.space_group_name_H-M   'P 1'
#
loop_
_entity.id
_entity.type
_entity.pdbx_description
1 polymer ?
#
loop_
_entity_poly.entity_id
_entity_poly.type
_entity_poly.pdbx_seq_one_letter_code
_entity_poly.pdbx_strand_id
1 'polypeptide(L)'
;MMDFKVVERSPFARIARMVLKSKNVAMVLGKTVHLSGVSRETFLKDEGWVAHELCHIRQFREHGFFRFLWLYLVESMRVGYYNNKYEVEARKEGMKHRRHLNPSHKAARAIDPSGVPLPADSKRKH
;
A
#
# COMPACT_ATOMS: atom_id res chain seq x y z
N MET A 1 17.72 11.58 -7.71
CA MET A 1 17.36 10.71 -6.57
C MET A 1 16.20 11.42 -5.85
N MET A 2 15.03 10.80 -5.71
CA MET A 2 13.93 11.47 -5.00
C MET A 2 14.23 11.45 -3.50
N ASP A 3 14.53 12.60 -2.91
CA ASP A 3 14.72 12.73 -1.46
C ASP A 3 13.38 12.59 -0.73
N PHE A 4 13.18 11.45 -0.07
CA PHE A 4 12.04 11.22 0.81
C PHE A 4 12.52 10.98 2.25
N LYS A 5 11.75 11.49 3.22
CA LYS A 5 12.07 11.36 4.64
C LYS A 5 11.23 10.25 5.25
N VAL A 6 11.84 9.30 5.95
CA VAL A 6 11.10 8.26 6.67
C VAL A 6 11.08 8.63 8.16
N VAL A 7 9.88 8.73 8.73
CA VAL A 7 9.66 9.04 10.15
C VAL A 7 8.90 7.89 10.80
N GLU A 8 9.53 7.24 11.78
CA GLU A 8 8.93 6.18 12.55
C GLU A 8 8.08 6.75 13.70
N ARG A 9 7.04 6.01 14.13
CA ARG A 9 6.20 6.34 15.30
C ARG A 9 5.52 7.71 15.24
N SER A 10 5.17 8.18 14.05
CA SER A 10 4.47 9.45 13.91
C SER A 10 3.04 9.39 14.48
N PRO A 11 2.55 10.44 15.16
CA PRO A 11 1.17 10.50 15.65
C PRO A 11 0.14 10.33 14.52
N PHE A 12 0.42 10.83 13.31
CA PHE A 12 -0.44 10.61 12.14
C PHE A 12 -0.52 9.13 11.74
N ALA A 13 0.60 8.43 11.78
CA ALA A 13 0.65 7.00 11.47
C ALA A 13 -0.03 6.14 12.58
N ARG A 14 -0.16 6.65 13.81
CA ARG A 14 -0.99 6.03 14.85
C ARG A 14 -2.49 6.17 14.56
N ILE A 15 -2.92 7.33 14.08
CA ILE A 15 -4.32 7.54 13.66
C ILE A 15 -4.64 6.63 12.47
N ALA A 16 -3.76 6.61 11.46
CA ALA A 16 -3.89 5.73 10.30
C ALA A 16 -4.02 4.24 10.71
N ARG A 17 -3.25 3.79 11.71
CA ARG A 17 -3.34 2.44 12.26
C ARG A 17 -4.71 2.12 12.85
N MET A 18 -5.31 3.07 13.55
CA MET A 18 -6.66 2.89 14.12
C MET A 18 -7.72 2.81 13.01
N VAL A 19 -7.57 3.61 11.95
CA VAL A 19 -8.49 3.66 10.81
C VAL A 19 -8.38 2.40 9.93
N LEU A 20 -7.15 1.97 9.61
CA LEU A 20 -6.89 0.83 8.73
C LEU A 20 -6.94 -0.53 9.46
N LYS A 21 -7.02 -0.55 10.80
CA LYS A 21 -6.97 -1.75 11.65
C LYS A 21 -5.78 -2.69 11.39
N SER A 22 -4.74 -2.21 10.69
CA SER A 22 -3.55 -2.98 10.33
C SER A 22 -2.46 -2.81 11.38
N LYS A 23 -1.65 -3.85 11.64
CA LYS A 23 -0.53 -3.78 12.58
C LYS A 23 0.64 -2.93 12.05
N ASN A 24 0.84 -2.98 10.73
CA ASN A 24 1.89 -2.27 10.02
C ASN A 24 1.24 -1.29 9.04
N VAL A 25 1.57 -0.01 9.15
CA VAL A 25 1.03 1.04 8.29
C VAL A 25 2.15 1.97 7.86
N ALA A 26 2.17 2.26 6.56
CA ALA A 26 2.94 3.35 5.99
C ALA A 26 1.94 4.39 5.44
N MET A 27 2.26 5.66 5.62
CA MET A 27 1.44 6.76 5.14
C MET A 27 2.35 7.85 4.60
N VAL A 28 2.11 8.26 3.36
CA VAL A 28 2.79 9.41 2.77
C VAL A 28 2.06 10.69 3.13
N LEU A 29 2.81 11.68 3.62
CA LEU A 29 2.39 13.07 3.72
C LEU A 29 3.40 13.94 2.98
N GLY A 30 3.06 14.31 1.75
CA GLY A 30 3.92 15.12 0.88
C GLY A 30 5.16 14.35 0.43
N LYS A 31 6.30 14.63 1.06
CA LYS A 31 7.59 13.95 0.81
C LYS A 31 8.06 13.08 1.97
N THR A 32 7.24 12.96 3.01
CA THR A 32 7.57 12.22 4.23
C THR A 32 6.72 10.96 4.31
N VAL A 33 7.38 9.82 4.50
CA VAL A 33 6.75 8.53 4.76
C VAL A 33 6.70 8.35 6.28
N HIS A 34 5.50 8.25 6.82
CA HIS A 34 5.25 8.04 8.23
C HIS A 34 4.94 6.56 8.48
N LEU A 35 5.81 5.89 9.23
CA LEU A 35 5.69 4.47 9.54
C LEU A 35 5.09 4.26 10.94
N SER A 36 4.20 3.27 11.06
CA SER A 36 3.60 2.81 12.31
C SER A 36 3.63 1.29 12.38
N GLY A 37 4.24 0.75 13.44
CA GLY A 37 4.36 -0.70 13.65
C GLY A 37 5.43 -1.39 12.80
N VAL A 38 6.14 -0.67 11.93
CA VAL A 38 7.24 -1.18 11.11
C VAL A 38 8.47 -0.27 11.22
N SER A 39 9.67 -0.85 11.20
CA SER A 39 10.92 -0.09 11.15
C SER A 39 11.26 0.32 9.72
N ARG A 40 12.01 1.41 9.58
CA ARG A 40 12.54 1.91 8.31
C ARG A 40 13.32 0.84 7.57
N GLU A 41 14.14 0.06 8.26
CA GLU A 41 14.92 -1.01 7.63
C GLU A 41 14.02 -2.10 7.02
N THR A 42 12.96 -2.49 7.73
CA THR A 42 12.00 -3.48 7.22
C THR A 42 11.23 -2.93 6.03
N PHE A 43 10.83 -1.66 6.10
CA PHE A 43 10.19 -0.97 4.99
C PHE A 43 11.10 -0.91 3.75
N LEU A 44 12.36 -0.50 3.93
CA LEU A 44 13.34 -0.39 2.84
C LEU A 44 13.73 -1.74 2.22
N LYS A 45 13.62 -2.84 2.98
CA LYS A 45 13.83 -4.20 2.46
C LYS A 45 12.73 -4.66 1.52
N ASP A 46 11.52 -4.13 1.63
CA ASP A 46 10.42 -4.45 0.70
C ASP A 46 10.34 -3.38 -0.39
N GLU A 47 11.13 -3.56 -1.45
CA GLU A 47 11.20 -2.63 -2.57
C GLU A 47 9.84 -2.41 -3.27
N GLY A 48 8.95 -3.41 -3.23
CA GLY A 48 7.58 -3.26 -3.75
C GLY A 48 6.75 -2.31 -2.89
N TRP A 49 6.92 -2.39 -1.56
CA TRP A 49 6.30 -1.45 -0.63
C TRP A 49 6.90 -0.04 -0.78
N VAL A 50 8.23 0.07 -0.91
CA VAL A 50 8.89 1.37 -1.14
C VAL A 50 8.39 2.01 -2.44
N ALA A 51 8.30 1.24 -3.54
CA ALA A 51 7.78 1.74 -4.81
C ALA A 51 6.31 2.18 -4.72
N HIS A 52 5.49 1.50 -3.92
CA HIS A 52 4.12 1.91 -3.63
C HIS A 52 4.08 3.30 -2.95
N GLU A 53 4.83 3.50 -1.88
CA GLU A 53 4.88 4.81 -1.19
C GLU A 53 5.51 5.90 -2.07
N LEU A 54 6.52 5.57 -2.87
CA LEU A 54 7.12 6.51 -3.84
C LEU A 54 6.11 6.98 -4.88
N CYS A 55 5.20 6.10 -5.33
CA CYS A 55 4.11 6.48 -6.21
C CYS A 55 3.22 7.54 -5.54
N HIS A 56 2.86 7.37 -4.27
CA HIS A 56 2.11 8.38 -3.53
C HIS A 56 2.88 9.70 -3.39
N ILE A 57 4.20 9.68 -3.11
CA ILE A 57 5.02 10.90 -3.08
C ILE A 57 4.95 11.64 -4.42
N ARG A 58 5.02 10.89 -5.53
CA ARG A 58 4.89 11.47 -6.87
C ARG A 58 3.50 12.07 -7.09
N GLN A 59 2.44 11.37 -6.73
CA GLN A 59 1.06 11.87 -6.84
C GLN A 59 0.86 13.14 -5.99
N PHE A 60 1.40 13.15 -4.76
CA PHE A 60 1.43 14.32 -3.90
C PHE A 60 2.18 15.50 -4.51
N ARG A 61 3.28 15.25 -5.24
CA ARG A 61 4.05 16.28 -5.94
C ARG A 61 3.31 16.80 -7.19
N GLU A 62 2.62 15.93 -7.91
CA GLU A 62 1.86 16.27 -9.12
C GLU A 62 0.57 17.03 -8.79
N HIS A 63 -0.15 16.65 -7.73
CA HIS A 63 -1.45 17.22 -7.38
C HIS A 63 -1.37 18.28 -6.26
N GLY A 64 -0.30 18.29 -5.46
CA GLY A 64 -0.13 19.15 -4.29
C GLY A 64 -0.69 18.53 -3.01
N PHE A 65 -0.17 18.97 -1.85
CA PHE A 65 -0.39 18.34 -0.54
C PHE A 65 -1.88 18.18 -0.16
N PHE A 66 -2.59 19.30 0.00
CA PHE A 66 -3.97 19.29 0.47
C PHE A 66 -4.95 18.82 -0.61
N ARG A 67 -4.66 19.16 -1.87
CA ARG A 67 -5.50 18.79 -3.01
C ARG A 67 -5.50 17.28 -3.23
N PHE A 68 -4.34 16.62 -3.12
CA PHE A 68 -4.25 15.17 -3.24
C PHE A 68 -5.02 14.47 -2.13
N LEU A 69 -4.85 14.88 -0.86
CA LEU A 69 -5.60 14.31 0.26
C LEU A 69 -7.12 14.42 0.05
N TRP A 70 -7.59 15.58 -0.42
CA TRP A 70 -9.00 15.77 -0.72
C TRP A 70 -9.49 14.86 -1.87
N LEU A 71 -8.77 14.83 -2.99
CA LEU A 71 -9.09 13.98 -4.13
C LEU A 71 -9.11 12.50 -3.75
N TYR A 72 -8.12 12.07 -2.96
CA TYR A 72 -8.00 10.72 -2.47
C TYR A 72 -9.16 10.36 -1.53
N LEU A 73 -9.53 11.25 -0.61
CA LEU A 73 -10.65 11.03 0.32
C LEU A 73 -11.98 10.97 -0.42
N VAL A 74 -12.27 11.93 -1.30
CA VAL A 74 -13.50 11.97 -2.09
C VAL A 74 -13.62 10.73 -2.98
N GLU A 75 -12.53 10.32 -3.63
CA GLU A 75 -12.53 9.12 -4.46
C GLU A 75 -12.72 7.85 -3.62
N SER A 76 -12.03 7.75 -2.48
CA SER A 76 -12.20 6.62 -1.54
C SER A 76 -13.62 6.54 -0.97
N MET A 77 -14.29 7.67 -0.73
CA MET A 77 -15.70 7.68 -0.31
C MET A 77 -16.64 7.27 -1.45
N ARG A 78 -16.28 7.56 -2.71
CA ARG A 78 -17.11 7.28 -3.88
C ARG A 78 -17.00 5.83 -4.37
N VAL A 79 -15.78 5.28 -4.43
CA VAL A 79 -15.53 3.93 -4.97
C VAL A 79 -14.96 2.94 -3.96
N GLY A 80 -14.60 3.40 -2.77
CA GLY A 80 -13.91 2.61 -1.74
C GLY A 80 -12.39 2.71 -1.82
N TYR A 81 -11.72 2.45 -0.70
CA TYR A 81 -10.25 2.47 -0.58
C TYR A 81 -9.56 1.55 -1.60
N TYR A 82 -10.02 0.30 -1.76
CA TYR A 82 -9.37 -0.67 -2.65
C TYR A 82 -9.46 -0.35 -4.15
N ASN A 83 -10.53 0.34 -4.56
CA ASN A 83 -10.81 0.71 -5.95
C ASN A 83 -10.36 2.13 -6.30
N ASN A 84 -9.82 2.87 -5.33
CA ASN A 84 -9.27 4.19 -5.57
C ASN A 84 -8.17 4.10 -6.64
N LYS A 85 -8.25 4.94 -7.69
CA LYS A 85 -7.32 4.83 -8.82
C LYS A 85 -5.87 5.08 -8.40
N TYR A 86 -5.68 5.91 -7.36
CA TYR A 86 -4.37 6.22 -6.80
C TYR A 86 -3.75 5.00 -6.10
N GLU A 87 -4.55 4.22 -5.39
CA GLU A 87 -4.15 2.95 -4.76
C GLU A 87 -3.83 1.87 -5.80
N VAL A 88 -4.64 1.80 -6.86
CA VAL A 88 -4.44 0.85 -7.96
C VAL A 88 -3.13 1.14 -8.69
N GLU A 89 -2.84 2.40 -8.96
CA GLU A 89 -1.58 2.84 -9.57
C GLU A 89 -0.38 2.49 -8.68
N ALA A 90 -0.42 2.87 -7.40
CA ALA A 90 0.65 2.57 -6.46
C ALA A 90 0.87 1.05 -6.31
N ARG A 91 -0.20 0.24 -6.34
CA ARG A 91 -0.10 -1.23 -6.31
C ARG A 91 0.55 -1.79 -7.59
N LYS A 92 0.23 -1.23 -8.76
CA LYS A 92 0.86 -1.62 -10.03
C LYS A 92 2.35 -1.32 -10.02
N GLU A 93 2.75 -0.14 -9.55
CA GLU A 93 4.16 0.25 -9.43
C GLU A 93 4.91 -0.65 -8.45
N GLY A 94 4.33 -0.92 -7.27
CA GLY A 94 4.89 -1.87 -6.31
C GLY A 94 5.07 -3.29 -6.87
N MET A 95 4.08 -3.79 -7.62
CA MET A 95 4.17 -5.10 -8.28
C MET A 95 5.21 -5.12 -9.41
N LYS A 96 5.36 -4.02 -10.16
CA LYS A 96 6.33 -3.91 -11.25
C LYS A 96 7.76 -3.98 -10.69
N HIS A 97 8.04 -3.28 -9.60
CA HIS A 97 9.35 -3.33 -8.96
C HIS A 97 9.65 -4.72 -8.37
N ARG A 98 8.66 -5.36 -7.72
CA ARG A 98 8.79 -6.75 -7.25
C ARG A 98 9.09 -7.76 -8.36
N ARG A 99 8.66 -7.50 -9.61
CA ARG A 99 8.94 -8.35 -10.78
C ARG A 99 10.34 -8.14 -11.37
N HIS A 100 10.90 -6.94 -11.30
CA HIS A 100 12.21 -6.63 -11.88
C HIS A 100 13.39 -7.24 -11.09
N LEU A 101 13.20 -7.60 -9.82
CA LEU A 101 14.22 -8.27 -8.99
C LEU A 101 14.26 -9.80 -9.16
N ASN A 102 13.48 -10.36 -10.08
CA ASN A 102 13.48 -11.80 -10.32
C ASN A 102 13.66 -12.19 -11.80
N PRO A 103 14.90 -12.14 -12.32
CA PRO A 103 15.31 -13.05 -13.37
C PRO A 103 15.61 -14.48 -12.85
N SER A 104 15.90 -14.66 -11.54
CA SER A 104 16.40 -15.95 -11.01
C SER A 104 15.43 -16.81 -10.17
N HIS A 105 14.24 -16.33 -9.75
CA HIS A 105 13.19 -17.21 -9.19
C HIS A 105 12.09 -17.57 -10.21
N LYS A 106 12.44 -17.83 -11.46
CA LYS A 106 11.48 -18.40 -12.43
C LYS A 106 11.11 -19.87 -12.12
N ALA A 107 11.80 -20.52 -11.17
CA ALA A 107 11.58 -21.94 -10.82
C ALA A 107 10.58 -22.21 -9.69
N ALA A 108 10.23 -21.23 -8.84
CA ALA A 108 9.42 -21.49 -7.63
C ALA A 108 7.93 -21.07 -7.76
N ARG A 109 7.50 -20.58 -8.92
CA ARG A 109 6.15 -20.02 -9.13
C ARG A 109 5.18 -20.97 -9.83
N ALA A 110 5.45 -22.27 -9.74
CA ALA A 110 4.54 -23.35 -10.11
C ALA A 110 3.89 -23.97 -8.86
N ILE A 111 3.45 -23.15 -7.91
CA ILE A 111 2.60 -23.61 -6.82
C ILE A 111 1.36 -22.72 -6.76
N ASP A 112 0.26 -23.37 -7.09
CA ASP A 112 -1.13 -22.96 -7.15
C ASP A 112 -1.59 -22.08 -5.97
N PRO A 113 -2.33 -20.99 -6.19
CA PRO A 113 -3.03 -20.28 -5.12
C PRO A 113 -4.45 -20.84 -4.97
N SER A 114 -4.58 -22.12 -4.64
CA SER A 114 -5.85 -22.73 -4.24
C SER A 114 -5.67 -23.38 -2.86
N GLY A 115 -5.94 -22.61 -1.81
CA GLY A 115 -5.63 -23.06 -0.45
C GLY A 115 -6.23 -22.25 0.69
N VAL A 116 -7.41 -21.64 0.54
CA VAL A 116 -8.29 -21.38 1.68
C VAL A 116 -9.75 -21.60 1.24
N PRO A 117 -10.51 -22.50 1.88
CA PRO A 117 -11.91 -22.74 1.52
C PRO A 117 -12.78 -21.54 1.89
N LEU A 118 -13.67 -21.15 0.97
CA LEU A 118 -14.78 -20.26 1.25
C LEU A 118 -15.71 -20.91 2.31
N PRO A 119 -16.21 -20.17 3.32
CA PRO A 119 -17.24 -20.69 4.20
C PRO A 119 -18.53 -20.89 3.39
N ALA A 120 -18.99 -22.14 3.31
CA ALA A 120 -20.22 -22.52 2.65
C ALA A 120 -21.42 -22.04 3.47
N ASP A 121 -22.09 -21.01 2.97
CA ASP A 121 -23.33 -20.48 3.52
C ASP A 121 -24.45 -20.76 2.52
N SER A 122 -25.21 -21.84 2.69
CA SER A 122 -26.59 -21.97 2.16
C SER A 122 -27.34 -23.20 2.71
N LYS A 123 -28.29 -22.90 3.61
CA LYS A 123 -29.70 -23.37 3.65
C LYS A 123 -30.07 -24.84 3.32
N ARG A 124 -30.55 -25.52 4.38
CA ARG A 124 -31.88 -26.18 4.57
C ARG A 124 -32.67 -26.75 3.35
N LYS A 125 -33.34 -27.88 3.66
CA LYS A 125 -34.45 -28.61 3.01
C LYS A 125 -33.96 -29.74 2.07
N HIS A 126 -34.50 -30.96 2.09
CA HIS A 126 -35.77 -31.45 2.61
C HIS A 126 -35.66 -32.92 3.03
#